data_AF-A0A497SLM0-F1
#
_entry.id   AF-A0A497SLM0-F1
#
_cell.length_a   1.000
_cell.length_b   1.000
_cell.length_c   1.000
_cell.angle_alpha   90.00
_cell.angle_beta   90.00
_cell.angle_gamma   90.00
#
_symmetry.space_group_name_H-M   'P 1'
#
loop_
_entity.id
_entity.type
_entity.pdbx_description
1 polymer ?
#
loop_
_entity_poly.entity_id
_entity_poly.type
_entity_poly.pdbx_seq_one_letter_code
_entity_poly.pdbx_strand_id
1 'polypeptide(L)'
;MVFCSKEIKKLLDKKVDYIGFDIDGGNVSKLLRLYFALKKAFPRSKIDVYVSSSRRGFHVIVRKKVSVLENLYWRALLGDDNIRISLNLRKMFSNPNESFNDVLFDIKKGKHRVKINLEKILAKHSGLVKKYLEHKRWEDLIALSDLVRMELPVIKKWIVCMPFSEEKFFEIEEICESCGFDYSIFQSYYPDSDHLLVVFSKARDDAVRIGNFFKKELGLSFWVKEIY
;
A
#
# COMPACT_ATOMS: atom_id res chain seq x y z
N MET A 1 0.88 7.95 -39.39
CA MET A 1 1.39 9.31 -39.08
C MET A 1 0.77 9.72 -37.74
N VAL A 2 1.52 9.65 -36.63
CA VAL A 2 0.97 10.00 -35.31
C VAL A 2 1.19 11.49 -35.12
N PHE A 3 0.11 12.28 -35.16
CA PHE A 3 0.14 13.67 -34.74
C PHE A 3 0.45 13.69 -33.25
N CYS A 4 1.70 13.95 -32.89
CA CYS A 4 2.06 14.26 -31.52
C CYS A 4 1.49 15.66 -31.23
N SER A 5 0.35 15.71 -30.54
CA SER A 5 -0.27 16.99 -30.19
C SER A 5 0.71 17.83 -29.37
N LYS A 6 0.60 19.17 -29.43
CA LYS A 6 1.50 20.09 -28.71
C LYS A 6 1.55 19.76 -27.21
N GLU A 7 0.46 19.23 -26.67
CA GLU A 7 0.30 18.78 -25.29
C GLU A 7 1.14 17.53 -24.99
N ILE A 8 1.12 16.51 -25.85
CA ILE A 8 1.96 15.31 -25.66
C ILE A 8 3.44 15.70 -25.67
N LYS A 9 3.85 16.58 -26.59
CA LYS A 9 5.22 17.08 -26.65
C LYS A 9 5.63 17.77 -25.34
N LYS A 10 4.77 18.65 -24.80
CA LYS A 10 5.01 19.29 -23.48
C LYS A 10 5.18 18.27 -22.35
N LEU A 11 4.37 17.21 -22.32
CA LEU A 11 4.45 16.18 -21.27
C LEU A 11 5.72 15.30 -21.41
N LEU A 12 6.23 15.10 -22.63
CA LEU A 12 7.51 14.43 -22.90
C LEU A 12 8.72 15.29 -22.52
N ASP A 13 8.61 16.60 -22.73
CA ASP A 13 9.66 17.57 -22.43
C ASP A 13 9.76 17.85 -20.92
N LYS A 14 8.63 17.84 -20.22
CA LYS A 14 8.58 18.02 -18.77
C LYS A 14 9.24 16.84 -18.05
N LYS A 15 10.29 17.13 -17.27
CA LYS A 15 11.07 16.13 -16.54
C LYS A 15 10.76 16.13 -15.04
N VAL A 16 10.93 14.96 -14.43
CA VAL A 16 10.93 14.73 -12.98
C VAL A 16 12.17 13.94 -12.61
N ASP A 17 12.73 14.16 -11.42
CA ASP A 17 14.01 13.56 -11.00
C ASP A 17 13.85 12.17 -10.35
N TYR A 18 12.65 11.58 -10.42
CA TYR A 18 12.38 10.28 -9.86
C TYR A 18 11.26 9.54 -10.60
N ILE A 19 11.23 8.22 -10.39
CA ILE A 19 10.06 7.35 -10.62
C ILE A 19 9.60 6.88 -9.25
N GLY A 20 8.31 7.01 -8.96
CA GLY A 20 7.77 6.76 -7.64
C GLY A 20 6.66 5.71 -7.65
N PHE A 21 6.62 4.87 -6.63
CA PHE A 21 5.62 3.82 -6.44
C PHE A 21 5.11 3.87 -5.00
N ASP A 22 3.83 3.59 -4.81
CA ASP A 22 3.22 3.46 -3.49
C ASP A 22 2.54 2.10 -3.36
N ILE A 23 2.92 1.38 -2.30
CA ILE A 23 2.47 0.04 -1.98
C ILE A 23 1.66 0.11 -0.70
N ASP A 24 0.35 0.00 -0.86
CA ASP A 24 -0.61 0.01 0.24
C ASP A 24 -0.64 -1.32 1.02
N GLY A 25 -1.07 -1.25 2.28
CA GLY A 25 -1.35 -2.41 3.15
C GLY A 25 -0.11 -3.19 3.62
N GLY A 26 1.04 -2.53 3.73
CA GLY A 26 2.25 -3.11 4.34
C GLY A 26 2.77 -4.37 3.65
N ASN A 27 2.38 -4.63 2.39
CA ASN A 27 2.66 -5.90 1.73
C ASN A 27 4.13 -6.01 1.30
N VAL A 28 4.94 -6.64 2.15
CA VAL A 28 6.38 -6.82 1.93
C VAL A 28 6.67 -7.68 0.70
N SER A 29 5.81 -8.64 0.36
CA SER A 29 6.03 -9.48 -0.84
C SER A 29 5.88 -8.65 -2.13
N LYS A 30 4.90 -7.74 -2.18
CA LYS A 30 4.78 -6.74 -3.27
C LYS A 30 6.00 -5.82 -3.31
N LEU A 31 6.45 -5.33 -2.16
CA LEU A 31 7.67 -4.50 -2.05
C LEU A 31 8.89 -5.21 -2.64
N LEU A 32 9.14 -6.46 -2.25
CA LEU A 32 10.30 -7.23 -2.73
C LEU A 32 10.22 -7.50 -4.23
N ARG A 33 9.06 -7.89 -4.75
CA ARG A 33 8.86 -8.09 -6.20
C ARG A 33 9.16 -6.82 -6.98
N LEU A 34 8.58 -5.69 -6.56
CA LEU A 34 8.83 -4.40 -7.18
C LEU A 34 10.32 -4.05 -7.09
N TYR A 35 10.92 -4.18 -5.91
CA TYR A 35 12.32 -3.85 -5.68
C TYR A 35 13.28 -4.63 -6.59
N PHE A 36 13.10 -5.94 -6.72
CA PHE A 36 13.92 -6.76 -7.62
C PHE A 36 13.67 -6.41 -9.10
N ALA A 37 12.42 -6.14 -9.49
CA ALA A 37 12.11 -5.68 -10.85
C ALA A 37 12.78 -4.33 -11.15
N LEU A 38 12.78 -3.41 -10.19
CA LEU A 38 13.45 -2.12 -10.29
C LEU A 38 14.98 -2.24 -10.36
N LYS A 39 15.58 -3.14 -9.57
CA LYS A 39 17.02 -3.42 -9.66
C LYS A 39 17.42 -4.00 -11.03
N LYS A 40 16.54 -4.80 -11.65
CA LYS A 40 16.75 -5.31 -13.02
C LYS A 40 16.60 -4.20 -14.06
N ALA A 41 15.57 -3.37 -13.96
CA ALA A 41 15.29 -2.29 -14.92
C ALA A 41 16.26 -1.10 -14.81
N PHE A 42 16.74 -0.81 -13.60
CA PHE A 42 17.59 0.35 -13.30
C PHE A 42 18.80 -0.03 -12.43
N PRO A 43 19.73 -0.85 -12.94
CA PRO A 43 20.82 -1.43 -12.15
C PRO A 43 21.78 -0.40 -11.54
N ARG A 44 21.88 0.79 -12.14
CA ARG A 44 22.75 1.89 -11.68
C ARG A 44 22.01 2.96 -10.88
N SER A 45 20.68 2.90 -10.81
CA SER A 45 19.91 3.92 -10.10
C SER A 45 19.80 3.62 -8.62
N LYS A 46 19.87 4.67 -7.79
CA LYS A 46 19.58 4.59 -6.36
C LYS A 46 18.09 4.37 -6.16
N ILE A 47 17.73 3.37 -5.37
CA ILE A 47 16.35 3.07 -4.99
C ILE A 47 16.21 3.36 -3.50
N ASP A 48 15.45 4.38 -3.16
CA ASP A 48 15.11 4.71 -1.78
C ASP A 48 13.76 4.08 -1.43
N VAL A 49 13.69 3.37 -0.31
CA VAL A 49 12.45 2.80 0.23
C VAL A 49 12.11 3.53 1.53
N TYR A 50 10.85 3.89 1.71
CA TYR A 50 10.35 4.55 2.91
C TYR A 50 9.10 3.83 3.41
N VAL A 51 8.94 3.74 4.72
CA VAL A 51 7.63 3.48 5.33
C VAL A 51 6.78 4.75 5.20
N SER A 52 5.53 4.59 4.77
CA SER A 52 4.58 5.68 4.67
C SER A 52 4.37 6.36 6.03
N SER A 53 3.90 7.61 6.05
CA SER A 53 3.70 8.34 7.32
C SER A 53 2.64 7.69 8.22
N SER A 54 1.64 7.02 7.63
CA SER A 54 0.65 6.20 8.34
C SER A 54 1.23 4.89 8.87
N ARG A 55 2.44 4.52 8.43
CA ARG A 55 3.11 3.24 8.68
C ARG A 55 2.32 2.01 8.23
N ARG A 56 1.43 2.19 7.25
CA ARG A 56 0.59 1.13 6.65
C ARG A 56 1.03 0.72 5.24
N GLY A 57 2.17 1.21 4.76
CA GLY A 57 2.58 1.01 3.37
C GLY A 57 4.01 1.45 3.11
N PHE A 58 4.42 1.33 1.85
CA PHE A 58 5.78 1.66 1.40
C PHE A 58 5.76 2.62 0.24
N HIS A 59 6.62 3.64 0.31
CA HIS A 59 6.93 4.49 -0.82
C HIS A 59 8.29 4.06 -1.38
N VAL A 60 8.35 3.73 -2.66
CA VAL A 60 9.58 3.34 -3.36
C VAL A 60 9.91 4.41 -4.39
N ILE A 61 11.14 4.94 -4.33
CA ILE A 61 11.59 6.05 -5.17
C ILE A 61 12.87 5.62 -5.90
N VAL A 62 12.81 5.56 -7.23
CA VAL A 62 13.99 5.40 -8.10
C VAL A 62 14.51 6.79 -8.43
N ARG A 63 15.75 7.09 -8.06
CA ARG A 63 16.42 8.35 -8.42
C ARG A 63 16.88 8.27 -9.88
N LYS A 64 16.03 8.77 -10.78
CA LYS A 64 16.29 8.81 -12.21
C LYS A 64 15.48 9.95 -12.83
N LYS A 65 16.15 10.80 -13.61
CA LYS A 65 15.50 11.86 -14.37
C LYS A 65 14.79 11.25 -15.59
N VAL A 66 13.47 11.42 -15.65
CA VAL A 66 12.59 10.87 -16.70
C VAL A 66 11.55 11.90 -17.11
N SER A 67 10.89 11.72 -18.26
CA SER A 67 9.70 12.52 -18.56
C SER A 67 8.52 12.12 -17.66
N VAL A 68 7.51 12.98 -17.54
CA VAL A 68 6.30 12.63 -16.76
C VAL A 68 5.60 11.42 -17.37
N LEU A 69 5.53 11.33 -18.70
CA LEU A 69 4.96 10.17 -19.39
C LEU A 69 5.80 8.91 -19.21
N GLU A 70 7.13 9.02 -19.23
CA GLU A 70 8.02 7.89 -18.96
C GLU A 70 7.86 7.40 -17.51
N ASN A 71 7.68 8.31 -16.54
CA ASN A 71 7.39 7.96 -15.16
C ASN A 71 6.09 7.11 -15.06
N LEU A 72 5.00 7.57 -15.68
CA LEU A 72 3.74 6.80 -15.70
C LEU A 72 3.87 5.47 -16.43
N TYR A 73 4.60 5.42 -17.54
CA TYR A 73 4.86 4.19 -18.27
C TYR A 73 5.54 3.15 -17.38
N TRP A 74 6.62 3.53 -16.68
CA TRP A 74 7.32 2.61 -15.78
C TRP A 74 6.45 2.18 -14.60
N ARG A 75 5.63 3.09 -14.06
CA ARG A 75 4.69 2.77 -12.99
C ARG A 75 3.65 1.74 -13.43
N ALA A 76 3.03 1.95 -14.59
CA ALA A 76 2.07 1.02 -15.16
C ALA A 76 2.71 -0.35 -15.46
N LEU A 77 3.90 -0.35 -16.07
CA LEU A 77 4.61 -1.58 -16.42
C LEU A 77 5.00 -2.42 -15.20
N LEU A 78 5.34 -1.76 -14.09
CA LEU A 78 5.82 -2.41 -12.87
C LEU A 78 4.75 -2.59 -11.80
N GLY A 79 3.48 -2.41 -12.16
CA GLY A 79 2.34 -2.82 -11.35
C GLY A 79 1.89 -1.83 -10.28
N ASP A 80 2.01 -0.52 -10.54
CA ASP A 80 1.26 0.49 -9.79
C ASP A 80 -0.26 0.35 -10.03
N ASP A 81 -1.05 0.95 -9.15
CA ASP A 81 -2.51 0.87 -9.19
C ASP A 81 -3.08 1.52 -10.47
N ASN A 82 -3.93 0.78 -11.19
CA ASN A 82 -4.49 1.21 -12.48
C ASN A 82 -5.43 2.41 -12.36
N ILE A 83 -6.16 2.54 -11.26
CA ILE A 83 -7.02 3.70 -10.97
C ILE A 83 -6.13 4.92 -10.77
N ARG A 84 -5.05 4.79 -9.98
CA ARG A 84 -4.09 5.87 -9.73
C ARG A 84 -3.38 6.33 -11.02
N ILE A 85 -2.99 5.40 -11.89
CA ILE A 85 -2.44 5.73 -13.22
C ILE A 85 -3.45 6.50 -14.07
N SER A 86 -4.71 6.03 -14.08
CA SER A 86 -5.79 6.66 -14.84
C SER A 86 -6.11 8.08 -14.35
N LEU A 87 -6.11 8.30 -13.03
CA LEU A 87 -6.28 9.63 -12.42
C LEU A 87 -5.12 10.57 -12.78
N ASN A 88 -3.87 10.10 -12.73
CA ASN A 88 -2.71 10.89 -13.15
C ASN A 88 -2.78 11.27 -14.63
N LEU A 89 -3.14 10.34 -15.50
CA LEU A 89 -3.32 10.62 -16.93
C LEU A 89 -4.40 11.69 -17.15
N ARG A 90 -5.58 11.53 -16.54
CA ARG A 90 -6.67 12.51 -16.64
C ARG A 90 -6.20 13.89 -16.18
N LYS A 91 -5.56 13.98 -15.01
CA LYS A 91 -5.03 15.24 -14.46
C LYS A 91 -4.04 15.90 -15.43
N MET A 92 -3.10 15.14 -15.98
CA MET A 92 -2.09 15.64 -16.92
C MET A 92 -2.67 16.19 -18.22
N PHE A 93 -3.71 15.56 -18.76
CA PHE A 93 -4.37 16.04 -19.98
C PHE A 93 -5.31 17.22 -19.71
N SER A 94 -5.96 17.27 -18.55
CA SER A 94 -6.82 18.39 -18.17
C SER A 94 -6.03 19.65 -17.81
N ASN A 95 -4.81 19.51 -17.25
CA ASN A 95 -3.97 20.63 -16.84
C ASN A 95 -2.48 20.39 -17.16
N PRO A 96 -2.07 20.45 -18.44
CA PRO A 96 -0.70 20.12 -18.85
C PRO A 96 0.38 21.09 -18.31
N ASN A 97 -0.03 22.31 -17.92
CA ASN A 97 0.88 23.33 -17.37
C ASN A 97 1.02 23.25 -15.84
N GLU A 98 0.24 22.42 -15.15
CA GLU A 98 0.33 22.31 -13.70
C GLU A 98 1.74 21.82 -13.34
N SER A 99 2.38 22.45 -12.36
CA SER A 99 3.75 22.08 -11.95
C SER A 99 3.78 20.67 -11.35
N PHE A 100 2.66 20.22 -10.78
CA PHE A 100 2.54 19.02 -9.97
C PHE A 100 1.66 17.93 -10.61
N ASN A 101 2.27 17.10 -11.44
CA ASN A 101 1.57 16.05 -12.21
C ASN A 101 1.58 14.67 -11.55
N ASP A 102 2.09 14.54 -10.33
CA ASP A 102 2.12 13.25 -9.62
C ASP A 102 1.24 13.27 -8.39
N VAL A 103 0.12 12.54 -8.45
CA VAL A 103 -0.81 12.35 -7.33
C VAL A 103 -0.20 11.47 -6.22
N LEU A 104 0.82 10.64 -6.52
CA LEU A 104 1.44 9.77 -5.50
C LEU A 104 2.15 10.55 -4.40
N PHE A 105 2.84 11.60 -4.81
CA PHE A 105 3.76 12.30 -3.96
C PHE A 105 3.54 13.77 -4.11
N ASP A 106 2.43 14.25 -3.54
CA ASP A 106 2.56 15.50 -2.81
C ASP A 106 3.69 15.24 -1.81
N ILE A 107 4.91 15.67 -2.17
CA ILE A 107 6.08 15.56 -1.30
C ILE A 107 5.75 16.55 -0.20
N LYS A 108 4.89 16.14 0.74
CA LYS A 108 4.71 16.75 2.03
C LYS A 108 6.12 16.77 2.59
N LYS A 109 6.79 17.91 2.44
CA LYS A 109 8.06 18.25 3.06
C LYS A 109 7.80 18.20 4.56
N GLY A 110 7.79 17.00 5.12
CA GLY A 110 7.22 16.70 6.42
C GLY A 110 7.87 15.44 6.99
N LYS A 111 8.33 15.57 8.23
CA LYS A 111 9.28 14.72 8.97
C LYS A 111 8.81 13.29 9.31
N HIS A 112 7.91 12.69 8.51
CA HIS A 112 7.18 11.48 8.93
C HIS A 112 7.45 10.22 8.10
N ARG A 113 8.28 10.28 7.04
CA ARG A 113 8.69 9.07 6.30
C ARG A 113 9.94 8.47 6.93
N VAL A 114 9.87 7.22 7.36
CA VAL A 114 11.04 6.50 7.89
C VAL A 114 11.73 5.80 6.74
N LYS A 115 12.97 6.20 6.44
CA LYS A 115 13.77 5.55 5.39
C LYS A 115 14.16 4.14 5.82
N ILE A 116 13.90 3.16 4.96
CA ILE A 116 14.31 1.76 5.14
C ILE A 116 15.59 1.53 4.35
N ASN A 117 16.59 0.93 4.97
CA ASN A 117 17.75 0.42 4.25
C ASN A 117 17.50 -1.04 3.81
N LEU A 118 16.68 -1.20 2.77
CA LEU A 118 16.28 -2.52 2.29
C LEU A 118 17.47 -3.34 1.77
N GLU A 119 18.48 -2.69 1.19
CA GLU A 119 19.74 -3.33 0.78
C GLU A 119 20.45 -3.98 1.96
N LYS A 120 20.58 -3.26 3.08
CA LYS A 120 21.20 -3.79 4.30
C LYS A 120 20.42 -4.96 4.88
N ILE A 121 19.08 -4.89 4.88
CA ILE A 121 18.22 -5.98 5.35
C ILE A 121 18.41 -7.21 4.45
N LEU A 122 18.32 -7.05 3.13
CA LEU A 122 18.47 -8.15 2.17
C LEU A 122 19.87 -8.77 2.17
N ALA A 123 20.92 -7.98 2.45
CA ALA A 123 22.29 -8.48 2.54
C ALA A 123 22.47 -9.51 3.67
N LYS A 124 21.73 -9.37 4.79
CA LYS A 124 21.74 -10.35 5.89
C LYS A 124 21.17 -11.72 5.46
N HIS A 125 20.29 -11.70 4.46
CA HIS A 125 19.54 -12.87 3.97
C HIS A 125 19.98 -13.27 2.55
N SER A 126 21.25 -13.02 2.20
CA SER A 126 21.80 -13.14 0.84
C SER A 126 21.62 -14.52 0.20
N GLY A 127 21.72 -15.60 0.98
CA GLY A 127 21.48 -16.97 0.51
C GLY A 127 20.05 -17.17 0.02
N LEU A 128 19.05 -16.67 0.75
CA LEU A 128 17.64 -16.77 0.37
C LEU A 128 17.31 -15.85 -0.81
N VAL A 129 17.92 -14.65 -0.86
CA VAL A 129 17.83 -13.75 -2.01
C VAL A 129 18.35 -14.43 -3.27
N LYS A 130 19.54 -15.05 -3.21
CA LYS A 130 20.12 -15.79 -4.34
C LYS A 130 19.18 -16.89 -4.82
N LYS A 131 18.72 -17.74 -3.91
CA LYS A 131 17.77 -18.82 -4.20
C LYS A 131 16.49 -18.33 -4.87
N TYR A 132 15.89 -17.25 -4.35
CA TYR A 132 14.71 -16.64 -4.96
C TYR A 132 15.02 -16.07 -6.35
N LEU A 133 16.16 -15.39 -6.53
CA LEU A 133 16.52 -14.82 -7.83
C LEU A 133 16.78 -15.89 -8.90
N GLU A 134 17.32 -17.04 -8.50
CA GLU A 134 17.59 -18.20 -9.39
C GLU A 134 16.31 -18.96 -9.76
N HIS A 135 15.46 -19.29 -8.78
CA HIS A 135 14.32 -20.19 -9.00
C HIS A 135 12.97 -19.49 -9.13
N LYS A 136 12.86 -18.23 -8.68
CA LYS A 136 11.62 -17.43 -8.69
C LYS A 136 10.41 -18.09 -8.01
N ARG A 137 10.64 -19.01 -7.07
CA ARG A 137 9.57 -19.72 -6.35
C ARG A 137 8.86 -18.81 -5.37
N TRP A 138 7.55 -19.01 -5.23
CA TRP A 138 6.69 -18.16 -4.40
C TRP A 138 6.98 -18.33 -2.91
N GLU A 139 7.33 -19.55 -2.49
CA GLU A 139 7.63 -19.91 -1.11
C GLU A 139 8.91 -19.22 -0.62
N ASP A 140 9.93 -19.12 -1.48
CA ASP A 140 11.18 -18.42 -1.15
C ASP A 140 10.93 -16.90 -1.00
N LEU A 141 10.00 -16.34 -1.77
CA LEU A 141 9.58 -14.93 -1.62
C LEU A 141 8.80 -14.70 -0.33
N ILE A 142 7.88 -15.60 0.04
CA ILE A 142 7.14 -15.51 1.30
C ILE A 142 8.11 -15.55 2.48
N ALA A 143 9.01 -16.55 2.51
CA ALA A 143 9.99 -16.67 3.57
C ALA A 143 10.87 -15.40 3.71
N LEU A 144 11.32 -14.85 2.58
CA LEU A 144 12.10 -13.60 2.58
C LEU A 144 11.27 -12.40 3.04
N SER A 145 10.00 -12.34 2.63
CA SER A 145 9.05 -11.30 3.01
C SER A 145 8.82 -11.27 4.52
N ASP A 146 8.69 -12.44 5.15
CA ASP A 146 8.49 -12.54 6.60
C ASP A 146 9.74 -12.07 7.36
N LEU A 147 10.94 -12.47 6.92
CA LEU A 147 12.21 -12.02 7.51
C LEU A 147 12.39 -10.50 7.38
N VAL A 148 12.13 -9.94 6.21
CA VAL A 148 12.21 -8.49 5.99
C VAL A 148 11.18 -7.77 6.87
N ARG A 149 9.94 -8.28 6.95
CA ARG A 149 8.86 -7.67 7.72
C ARG A 149 9.22 -7.51 9.20
N MET A 150 9.94 -8.46 9.79
CA MET A 150 10.40 -8.38 11.19
C MET A 150 11.33 -7.20 11.47
N GLU A 151 12.01 -6.66 10.45
CA GLU A 151 12.92 -5.53 10.59
C GLU A 151 12.27 -4.18 10.26
N LEU A 152 11.01 -4.16 9.80
CA LEU A 152 10.33 -2.93 9.39
C LEU A 152 9.52 -2.33 10.54
N PRO A 153 9.53 -1.00 10.72
CA PRO A 153 8.72 -0.31 11.73
C PRO A 153 7.26 -0.11 11.25
N VAL A 154 6.65 -1.15 10.67
CA VAL A 154 5.24 -1.15 10.27
C VAL A 154 4.39 -1.35 11.52
N ILE A 155 3.32 -0.56 11.68
CA ILE A 155 2.46 -0.71 12.86
C ILE A 155 1.58 -1.94 12.63
N LYS A 156 1.88 -3.00 13.39
CA LYS A 156 0.94 -4.10 13.53
C LYS A 156 -0.36 -3.59 14.10
N LYS A 157 -1.47 -3.85 13.41
CA LYS A 157 -2.82 -3.65 13.90
C LYS A 157 -3.52 -5.00 13.93
N TRP A 158 -4.49 -5.11 14.81
CA TRP A 158 -5.43 -6.21 14.85
C TRP A 158 -6.77 -5.67 14.41
N ILE A 159 -7.49 -6.43 13.59
CA ILE A 159 -8.88 -6.14 13.28
C ILE A 159 -9.78 -7.20 13.87
N VAL A 160 -10.93 -6.74 14.33
CA VAL A 160 -12.10 -7.56 14.62
C VAL A 160 -13.06 -7.35 13.47
N CYS A 161 -13.52 -8.42 12.85
CA CYS A 161 -14.47 -8.35 11.78
C CYS A 161 -15.74 -9.10 12.19
N MET A 162 -16.87 -8.44 12.02
CA MET A 162 -18.18 -8.91 12.48
C MET A 162 -19.21 -8.69 11.37
N PRO A 163 -19.72 -9.76 10.74
CA PRO A 163 -20.79 -9.64 9.76
C PRO A 163 -22.11 -9.42 10.51
N PHE A 164 -22.98 -8.58 9.95
CA PHE A 164 -24.28 -8.27 10.55
C PHE A 164 -25.32 -7.89 9.48
N SER A 165 -26.60 -7.97 9.83
CA SER A 165 -27.74 -7.62 8.97
C SER A 165 -28.07 -6.12 9.04
N GLU A 166 -28.69 -5.58 8.00
CA GLU A 166 -29.13 -4.18 7.91
C GLU A 166 -29.86 -3.70 9.18
N GLU A 167 -30.69 -4.55 9.78
CA GLU A 167 -31.47 -4.24 10.98
C GLU A 167 -30.62 -3.78 12.19
N LYS A 168 -29.36 -4.23 12.28
CA LYS A 168 -28.44 -3.89 13.37
C LYS A 168 -27.55 -2.67 13.08
N PHE A 169 -27.70 -2.02 11.92
CA PHE A 169 -26.79 -0.98 11.47
C PHE A 169 -26.68 0.20 12.44
N PHE A 170 -27.80 0.85 12.75
CA PHE A 170 -27.81 2.03 13.62
C PHE A 170 -27.38 1.72 15.05
N GLU A 171 -27.79 0.56 15.58
CA GLU A 171 -27.39 0.11 16.92
C GLU A 171 -25.86 -0.10 17.00
N ILE A 172 -25.27 -0.71 15.98
CA ILE A 172 -23.81 -0.92 15.90
C ILE A 172 -23.08 0.42 15.79
N GLU A 173 -23.57 1.34 14.97
CA GLU A 173 -22.98 2.67 14.79
C GLU A 173 -22.94 3.43 16.12
N GLU A 174 -24.07 3.47 16.84
CA GLU A 174 -24.19 4.12 18.16
C GLU A 174 -23.26 3.49 19.21
N ILE A 175 -23.18 2.15 19.25
CA ILE A 175 -22.25 1.44 20.15
C ILE A 175 -20.80 1.80 19.82
N CYS A 176 -20.43 1.82 18.54
CA CYS A 176 -19.06 2.13 18.14
C CYS A 176 -18.66 3.57 18.47
N GLU A 177 -19.57 4.52 18.25
CA GLU A 177 -19.37 5.94 18.59
C GLU A 177 -19.27 6.16 20.10
N SER A 178 -20.21 5.60 20.87
CA SER A 178 -20.24 5.75 22.34
C SER A 178 -19.03 5.10 23.03
N CYS A 179 -18.56 3.97 22.51
CA CYS A 179 -17.36 3.28 23.02
C CYS A 179 -16.05 3.88 22.48
N GLY A 180 -16.11 4.80 21.51
CA GLY A 180 -14.94 5.42 20.90
C GLY A 180 -14.04 4.45 20.14
N PHE A 181 -14.63 3.44 19.48
CA PHE A 181 -13.86 2.48 18.70
C PHE A 181 -13.30 3.12 17.41
N ASP A 182 -12.09 2.74 16.99
CA ASP A 182 -11.57 3.02 15.63
C ASP A 182 -12.22 1.98 14.71
N TYR A 183 -13.25 2.35 13.93
CA TYR A 183 -14.04 1.38 13.15
C TYR A 183 -14.37 1.85 11.74
N SER A 184 -14.82 0.92 10.91
CA SER A 184 -15.42 1.17 9.61
C SER A 184 -16.47 0.09 9.32
N ILE A 185 -17.56 0.47 8.67
CA ILE A 185 -18.59 -0.46 8.18
C ILE A 185 -18.46 -0.53 6.65
N PHE A 186 -18.44 -1.75 6.13
CA PHE A 186 -18.38 -2.02 4.70
C PHE A 186 -19.62 -2.81 4.29
N GLN A 187 -20.02 -2.71 3.02
CA GLN A 187 -20.96 -3.65 2.45
C GLN A 187 -20.35 -5.06 2.48
N SER A 188 -21.12 -6.03 2.96
CA SER A 188 -20.73 -7.43 2.99
C SER A 188 -21.18 -8.13 1.70
N TYR A 189 -20.35 -9.06 1.24
CA TYR A 189 -20.69 -10.00 0.17
C TYR A 189 -20.83 -11.45 0.69
N TYR A 190 -20.89 -11.63 2.02
CA TYR A 190 -21.24 -12.90 2.63
C TYR A 190 -22.74 -13.18 2.44
N PRO A 191 -23.15 -14.43 2.19
CA PRO A 191 -24.55 -14.76 1.86
C PRO A 191 -25.58 -14.33 2.91
N ASP A 192 -25.19 -14.35 4.19
CA ASP A 192 -26.11 -14.17 5.32
C ASP A 192 -25.91 -12.82 6.06
N SER A 193 -25.24 -11.86 5.42
CA SER A 193 -25.01 -10.54 6.04
C SER A 193 -24.90 -9.43 5.02
N ASP A 194 -25.61 -8.33 5.29
CA ASP A 194 -25.62 -7.12 4.45
C ASP A 194 -24.36 -6.26 4.66
N HIS A 195 -23.81 -6.30 5.87
CA HIS A 195 -22.68 -5.45 6.29
C HIS A 195 -21.58 -6.22 6.99
N LEU A 196 -20.39 -5.60 7.01
CA LEU A 196 -19.22 -6.04 7.74
C LEU A 196 -18.67 -4.89 8.58
N LEU A 197 -18.79 -5.02 9.91
CA LEU A 197 -18.13 -4.14 10.86
C LEU A 197 -16.67 -4.55 10.98
N VAL A 198 -15.76 -3.59 10.86
CA VAL A 198 -14.32 -3.76 11.10
C VAL A 198 -13.87 -2.80 12.18
N VAL A 199 -13.44 -3.33 13.32
CA VAL A 199 -12.87 -2.54 14.43
C VAL A 199 -11.37 -2.75 14.49
N PHE A 200 -10.61 -1.66 14.56
CA PHE A 200 -9.15 -1.65 14.61
C PHE A 200 -8.64 -1.55 16.06
N SER A 201 -7.71 -2.42 16.41
CA SER A 201 -7.00 -2.41 17.69
C SER A 201 -5.48 -2.49 17.49
N LYS A 202 -4.74 -2.06 18.51
CA LYS A 202 -3.27 -2.14 18.55
C LYS A 202 -2.77 -3.48 19.08
N ALA A 203 -3.61 -4.25 19.77
CA ALA A 203 -3.24 -5.50 20.42
C ALA A 203 -4.28 -6.60 20.14
N ARG A 204 -3.80 -7.84 20.06
CA ARG A 204 -4.66 -9.01 19.81
C ARG A 204 -5.71 -9.18 20.90
N ASP A 205 -5.29 -9.08 22.15
CA ASP A 205 -6.18 -9.33 23.29
C ASP A 205 -7.29 -8.29 23.38
N ASP A 206 -6.99 -7.05 23.02
CA ASP A 206 -8.00 -6.00 22.94
C ASP A 206 -8.96 -6.20 21.76
N ALA A 207 -8.47 -6.64 20.59
CA ALA A 207 -9.34 -7.08 19.49
C ALA A 207 -10.26 -8.25 19.92
N VAL A 208 -9.73 -9.27 20.58
CA VAL A 208 -10.53 -10.39 21.10
C VAL A 208 -11.55 -9.92 22.13
N ARG A 209 -11.18 -8.99 23.03
CA ARG A 209 -12.08 -8.38 24.01
C ARG A 209 -13.24 -7.64 23.34
N ILE A 210 -12.96 -6.84 22.31
CA ILE A 210 -13.97 -6.14 21.52
C ILE A 210 -14.91 -7.13 20.82
N GLY A 211 -14.37 -8.16 20.18
CA GLY A 211 -15.20 -9.19 19.53
C GLY A 211 -16.11 -9.93 20.52
N ASN A 212 -15.60 -10.27 21.71
CA ASN A 212 -16.40 -10.87 22.77
C ASN A 212 -17.48 -9.94 23.31
N PHE A 213 -17.23 -8.63 23.37
CA PHE A 213 -18.23 -7.63 23.74
C PHE A 213 -19.41 -7.65 22.75
N PHE A 214 -19.15 -7.50 21.45
CA PHE A 214 -20.23 -7.53 20.44
C PHE A 214 -20.93 -8.89 20.35
N LYS A 215 -20.22 -10.00 20.58
CA LYS A 215 -20.82 -11.32 20.67
C LYS A 215 -21.81 -11.41 21.84
N LYS A 216 -21.47 -10.82 22.98
CA LYS A 216 -22.31 -10.83 24.18
C LYS A 216 -23.52 -9.90 24.03
N GLU A 217 -23.30 -8.67 23.57
CA GLU A 217 -24.36 -7.66 23.49
C GLU A 217 -25.31 -7.91 22.31
N LEU A 218 -24.78 -8.29 21.14
CA LEU A 218 -25.55 -8.36 19.89
C LEU A 218 -25.61 -9.77 19.28
N GLY A 219 -25.01 -10.78 19.91
CA GLY A 219 -24.99 -12.14 19.38
C GLY A 219 -24.15 -12.30 18.09
N LEU A 220 -23.27 -11.35 17.78
CA LEU A 220 -22.50 -11.39 16.52
C LEU A 220 -21.37 -12.42 16.58
N SER A 221 -21.20 -13.14 15.47
CA SER A 221 -19.97 -13.90 15.24
C SER A 221 -18.84 -12.96 14.87
N PHE A 222 -17.60 -13.32 15.22
CA PHE A 222 -16.45 -12.49 14.89
C PHE A 222 -15.22 -13.33 14.55
N TRP A 223 -14.32 -12.73 13.78
CA TRP A 223 -12.95 -13.21 13.61
C TRP A 223 -11.96 -12.09 13.91
N VAL A 224 -10.77 -12.50 14.36
CA VAL A 224 -9.67 -11.59 14.64
C VAL A 224 -8.55 -11.88 13.66
N LYS A 225 -8.04 -10.83 13.02
CA LYS A 225 -6.96 -10.94 12.03
C LYS A 225 -5.90 -9.89 12.28
N GLU A 226 -4.64 -10.29 12.19
CA GLU A 226 -3.52 -9.35 12.16
C GLU A 226 -3.47 -8.68 10.79
N ILE A 227 -3.36 -7.35 10.78
CA ILE A 227 -3.11 -6.55 9.58
C ILE A 227 -1.90 -5.64 9.80
N TYR A 228 -1.34 -5.16 8.69
CA TYR A 228 -0.11 -4.39 8.63
C TYR A 228 -0.34 -3.08 7.88
#